data_AF-A0A392R773-F1
#
_entry.id   AF-A0A392R773-F1
#
_cell.length_a   1.000
_cell.length_b   1.000
_cell.length_c   1.000
_cell.angle_alpha   90.00
_cell.angle_beta   90.00
_cell.angle_gamma   90.00
#
_symmetry.space_group_name_H-M   'P 1'
#
loop_
_entity.id
_entity.type
_entity.pdbx_description
1 polymer ?
#
loop_
_entity_poly.entity_id
_entity_poly.type
_entity_poly.pdbx_seq_one_letter_code
_entity_poly.pdbx_strand_id
1 'polypeptide(L)'
;MKKLQVKNEKLRGELTRVENAFTDYREKHEIQVGLVSELGEKTAEIARLVEERKKLQEELGALQLSMTPVEDEPEAARGLSTRAELIEKIRALGQDVLDGVKYGFDNAVDQLKILNPTAELNTEGLSMLKRVKNGQIIIPPEYAQMVEDEEDE
;
A
#
# COMPACT_ATOMS: atom_id res chain seq x y z
N MET A 1 -84.37 33.92 -21.93
CA MET A 1 -84.08 32.80 -21.01
C MET A 1 -83.25 31.69 -21.66
N LYS A 2 -83.74 30.92 -22.66
CA LYS A 2 -83.00 29.77 -23.25
C LYS A 2 -81.58 30.07 -23.78
N LYS A 3 -81.35 31.18 -24.49
CA LYS A 3 -80.01 31.55 -25.01
C LYS A 3 -78.98 31.77 -23.89
N LEU A 4 -79.40 32.28 -22.73
CA LEU A 4 -78.52 32.50 -21.58
C LEU A 4 -78.17 31.17 -20.90
N GLN A 5 -79.09 30.22 -20.85
CA GLN A 5 -78.84 28.87 -20.29
C GLN A 5 -77.79 28.12 -21.12
N VAL A 6 -77.93 28.11 -22.45
CA VAL A 6 -76.95 27.48 -23.36
C VAL A 6 -75.56 28.11 -23.21
N LYS A 7 -75.49 29.44 -23.08
CA LYS A 7 -74.22 30.13 -22.84
C LYS A 7 -73.61 29.76 -21.49
N ASN A 8 -74.43 29.60 -20.45
CA ASN A 8 -73.99 29.20 -19.11
C ASN A 8 -73.43 27.77 -19.10
N GLU A 9 -74.11 26.83 -19.76
CA GLU A 9 -73.64 25.44 -19.91
C GLU A 9 -72.31 25.37 -20.67
N LYS A 10 -72.18 26.13 -21.77
CA LYS A 10 -70.92 26.22 -22.52
C LYS A 10 -69.78 26.76 -21.66
N LEU A 11 -70.01 27.86 -20.94
CA LEU A 11 -69.02 28.46 -20.05
C LEU A 11 -68.62 27.49 -18.93
N ARG A 12 -69.56 26.70 -18.41
CA ARG A 12 -69.26 25.69 -17.38
C ARG A 12 -68.37 24.57 -17.91
N GLY A 13 -68.62 24.11 -19.14
CA GLY A 13 -67.74 23.14 -19.81
C GLY A 13 -66.34 23.70 -20.10
N GLU A 14 -66.24 24.96 -20.52
CA GLU A 14 -64.96 25.65 -20.70
C GLU A 14 -64.20 25.79 -19.37
N LEU A 15 -64.90 26.14 -18.28
CA LEU A 15 -64.32 26.25 -16.94
C LEU A 15 -63.71 24.92 -16.49
N THR A 16 -64.47 23.82 -16.57
CA THR A 16 -63.96 22.49 -16.20
C THR A 16 -62.75 22.07 -17.05
N ARG A 17 -62.75 22.40 -18.34
CA ARG A 17 -61.60 22.11 -19.22
C ARG A 17 -60.35 22.87 -18.79
N VAL A 18 -60.49 24.15 -18.45
CA VAL A 18 -59.37 24.99 -17.99
C VAL A 18 -58.88 24.53 -16.62
N GLU A 19 -59.77 24.16 -15.69
CA GLU A 19 -59.41 23.63 -14.37
C GLU A 19 -58.58 22.34 -14.47
N ASN A 20 -58.96 21.42 -15.34
CA ASN A 20 -58.20 20.20 -15.59
C ASN A 20 -56.82 20.51 -16.19
N ALA A 21 -56.76 21.36 -17.21
CA ALA A 21 -55.49 21.75 -17.83
C ALA A 21 -54.54 22.47 -16.84
N PHE A 22 -55.09 23.25 -15.91
CA PHE A 22 -54.31 23.91 -14.87
C PHE A 22 -53.77 22.92 -13.84
N THR A 23 -54.57 21.93 -13.44
CA THR A 23 -54.13 20.83 -12.56
C THR A 23 -53.00 20.03 -13.21
N ASP A 24 -53.17 19.60 -14.47
CA ASP A 24 -52.14 18.91 -15.24
C ASP A 24 -50.84 19.72 -15.35
N TYR A 25 -50.96 21.05 -15.57
CA TYR A 25 -49.80 21.93 -15.64
C TYR A 25 -49.07 22.04 -14.30
N ARG A 26 -49.83 22.17 -13.20
CA ARG A 26 -49.26 22.25 -11.85
C ARG A 26 -48.47 20.99 -11.51
N GLU A 27 -49.03 19.80 -11.74
CA GLU A 27 -48.34 18.53 -11.49
C GLU A 27 -47.04 18.42 -12.28
N LYS A 28 -47.06 18.80 -13.58
CA LYS A 28 -45.85 18.84 -14.41
C LYS A 28 -44.81 19.82 -13.88
N HIS A 29 -45.25 20.98 -13.39
CA HIS A 29 -44.36 21.98 -12.82
C HIS A 29 -43.69 21.47 -11.54
N GLU A 30 -44.43 20.79 -10.66
CA GLU A 30 -43.89 20.17 -9.45
C GLU A 30 -42.79 19.14 -9.78
N ILE A 31 -43.04 18.27 -10.78
CA ILE A 31 -42.04 17.32 -11.27
C ILE A 31 -40.81 18.04 -11.81
N GLN A 32 -41.00 19.10 -12.60
CA GLN A 32 -39.91 19.88 -13.17
C GLN A 32 -39.04 20.52 -12.08
N VAL A 33 -39.64 21.07 -11.03
CA VAL A 33 -38.92 21.64 -9.88
C VAL A 33 -38.11 20.56 -9.17
N GLY A 34 -38.68 19.36 -8.97
CA GLY A 34 -37.96 18.22 -8.40
C GLY A 34 -36.72 17.84 -9.21
N LEU A 35 -36.86 17.72 -10.53
CA LEU A 35 -35.76 17.40 -11.43
C LEU A 35 -34.65 18.48 -11.41
N VAL A 36 -35.02 19.76 -11.34
CA VAL A 36 -34.04 20.86 -11.27
C VAL A 36 -33.24 20.79 -9.97
N SER A 37 -33.90 20.49 -8.84
CA SER A 37 -33.22 20.29 -7.55
C SER A 37 -32.24 19.11 -7.60
N GLU A 38 -32.67 17.96 -8.10
CA GLU A 38 -31.82 16.77 -8.24
C GLU A 38 -30.62 17.03 -9.16
N LEU A 39 -30.80 17.77 -10.26
CA LEU A 39 -29.70 18.18 -11.14
C LEU A 39 -28.71 19.09 -10.41
N GLY A 40 -29.19 20.01 -9.57
CA GLY A 40 -28.35 20.85 -8.73
C GLY A 40 -27.49 20.03 -7.78
N GLU A 41 -28.10 19.07 -7.07
CA GLU A 41 -27.39 18.15 -6.16
C GLU A 41 -26.34 17.32 -6.90
N LYS A 42 -26.70 16.74 -8.05
CA LYS A 42 -25.75 15.98 -8.88
C LYS A 42 -24.59 16.84 -9.38
N THR A 43 -24.85 18.10 -9.73
CA THR A 43 -23.80 19.04 -10.16
C THR A 43 -22.82 19.33 -9.03
N ALA A 44 -23.31 19.51 -7.80
CA ALA A 44 -22.46 19.71 -6.63
C ALA A 44 -21.62 18.46 -6.32
N GLU A 45 -22.21 17.26 -6.42
CA GLU A 45 -21.47 16.02 -6.19
C GLU A 45 -20.40 15.78 -7.26
N ILE A 46 -20.67 16.10 -8.54
CA ILE A 46 -19.65 16.05 -9.60
C ILE A 46 -18.50 17.00 -9.27
N ALA A 47 -18.77 18.23 -8.82
CA ALA A 47 -17.72 19.17 -8.44
C ALA A 47 -16.85 18.63 -7.29
N ARG A 48 -17.47 18.02 -6.27
CA ARG A 48 -16.77 17.38 -5.15
C ARG A 48 -15.86 16.24 -5.62
N LEU A 49 -16.39 15.35 -6.46
CA LEU A 49 -15.64 14.20 -6.99
C LEU A 49 -14.48 14.62 -7.90
N VAL A 50 -14.64 15.72 -8.66
CA VAL A 50 -13.55 16.26 -9.50
C VAL A 50 -12.38 16.72 -8.64
N GLU A 51 -12.64 17.40 -7.53
CA GLU A 51 -11.59 17.85 -6.62
C GLU A 51 -10.92 16.68 -5.89
N GLU A 52 -11.71 15.70 -5.42
CA GLU A 52 -11.19 14.48 -4.79
C GLU A 52 -10.27 13.70 -5.76
N ARG A 53 -10.70 13.56 -7.02
CA ARG A 53 -9.88 12.92 -8.07
C ARG A 53 -8.57 13.67 -8.29
N LYS A 54 -8.58 15.01 -8.30
CA LYS A 54 -7.37 15.82 -8.46
C LYS A 54 -6.39 15.58 -7.32
N LYS A 55 -6.88 15.59 -6.08
CA LYS A 55 -6.05 15.29 -4.89
C LYS A 55 -5.43 13.89 -4.96
N LEU A 56 -6.21 12.88 -5.35
CA LEU A 56 -5.71 11.51 -5.52
C LEU A 56 -4.66 11.42 -6.64
N GLN A 57 -4.79 12.19 -7.72
CA GLN A 57 -3.78 12.25 -8.78
C GLN A 57 -2.47 12.86 -8.29
N GLU A 58 -2.52 13.91 -7.45
CA GLU A 58 -1.35 14.52 -6.83
C GLU A 58 -0.65 13.55 -5.86
N GLU A 59 -1.42 12.87 -5.00
CA GLU A 59 -0.90 11.86 -4.07
C GLU A 59 -0.26 10.67 -4.81
N LEU A 60 -0.90 10.19 -5.89
CA LEU A 60 -0.35 9.13 -6.72
C LEU A 60 0.98 9.54 -7.39
N GLY A 61 1.07 10.77 -7.88
CA GLY A 61 2.30 11.30 -8.47
C GLY A 61 3.43 11.43 -7.45
N ALA A 62 3.14 11.89 -6.23
CA ALA A 62 4.10 11.96 -5.14
C ALA A 62 4.59 10.56 -4.73
N LEU A 63 3.67 9.58 -4.66
CA LEU A 63 4.02 8.19 -4.36
C LEU A 63 4.92 7.60 -5.45
N GLN A 64 4.58 7.80 -6.74
CA GLN A 64 5.42 7.36 -7.87
C GLN A 64 6.83 7.94 -7.81
N LEU A 65 6.98 9.23 -7.48
CA LEU A 65 8.27 9.86 -7.28
C LEU A 65 9.05 9.26 -6.10
N SER A 66 8.37 8.91 -5.01
CA SER A 66 9.02 8.25 -3.87
C SER A 66 9.44 6.80 -4.14
N MET A 67 8.80 6.15 -5.13
CA MET A 67 9.07 4.77 -5.54
C MET A 67 10.06 4.68 -6.72
N THR A 68 10.60 5.78 -7.23
CA THR A 68 11.58 5.72 -8.31
C THR A 68 12.85 5.01 -7.84
N PRO A 69 13.36 4.03 -8.61
CA PRO A 69 14.68 3.44 -8.39
C PRO A 69 15.77 4.47 -8.14
N VAL A 70 16.64 4.20 -7.17
CA VAL A 70 17.88 4.95 -6.98
C VAL A 70 18.98 4.40 -7.90
N GLU A 71 19.97 5.22 -8.25
CA GLU A 71 21.05 4.84 -9.19
C GLU A 71 21.77 3.54 -8.77
N ASP A 72 22.01 3.38 -7.47
CA ASP A 72 22.68 2.22 -6.89
C ASP A 72 21.71 1.16 -6.35
N GLU A 73 20.47 1.10 -6.86
CA GLU A 73 19.51 0.08 -6.43
C GLU A 73 20.02 -1.32 -6.81
N PRO A 74 20.22 -2.23 -5.83
CA PRO A 74 20.71 -3.56 -6.13
C PRO A 74 19.66 -4.33 -6.93
N GLU A 75 20.09 -5.16 -7.88
CA GLU A 75 19.19 -5.97 -8.71
C GLU A 75 18.26 -6.85 -7.86
N ALA A 76 18.75 -7.30 -6.71
CA ALA A 76 18.00 -8.05 -5.71
C ALA A 76 16.81 -7.30 -5.08
N ALA A 77 16.79 -5.97 -5.13
CA ALA A 77 15.70 -5.13 -4.63
C ALA A 77 14.74 -4.65 -5.72
N ARG A 78 15.10 -4.81 -7.00
CA ARG A 78 14.26 -4.37 -8.10
C ARG A 78 12.93 -5.11 -8.12
N GLY A 79 11.84 -4.35 -8.23
CA GLY A 79 10.49 -4.90 -8.34
C GLY A 79 9.85 -5.30 -7.02
N LEU A 80 10.52 -5.11 -5.88
CA LEU A 80 9.88 -5.24 -4.57
C LEU A 80 8.85 -4.11 -4.41
N SER A 81 7.60 -4.49 -4.18
CA SER A 81 6.46 -3.56 -4.11
C SER A 81 5.82 -3.52 -2.73
N THR A 82 6.13 -4.49 -1.88
CA THR A 82 5.56 -4.61 -0.53
C THR A 82 6.65 -4.77 0.53
N ARG A 83 6.31 -4.35 1.77
CA ARG A 83 7.17 -4.58 2.94
C ARG A 83 7.42 -6.08 3.21
N ALA A 84 6.44 -6.94 2.88
CA ALA A 84 6.58 -8.38 3.07
C ALA A 84 7.67 -8.96 2.16
N GLU A 85 7.65 -8.62 0.88
CA GLU A 85 8.68 -9.02 -0.10
C GLU A 85 10.07 -8.53 0.33
N LEU A 86 10.17 -7.30 0.82
CA LEU A 86 11.43 -6.76 1.36
C LEU A 86 11.94 -7.56 2.56
N ILE A 87 11.07 -7.89 3.53
CA ILE A 87 11.46 -8.67 4.71
C ILE A 87 11.92 -10.07 4.32
N GLU A 88 11.22 -10.71 3.39
CA GLU A 88 11.60 -12.03 2.87
C GLU A 88 12.98 -11.96 2.20
N LYS A 89 13.23 -10.94 1.38
CA LYS A 89 14.52 -10.76 0.73
C LYS A 89 15.65 -10.48 1.72
N ILE A 90 15.40 -9.69 2.76
CA ILE A 90 16.36 -9.43 3.85
C ILE A 90 16.70 -10.74 4.57
N ARG A 91 15.70 -11.57 4.89
CA ARG A 91 15.93 -12.86 5.55
C ARG A 91 16.77 -13.80 4.67
N ALA A 92 16.43 -13.90 3.39
CA ALA A 92 17.18 -14.73 2.44
C ALA A 92 18.65 -14.25 2.33
N LEU A 93 18.88 -12.95 2.16
CA LEU A 93 20.23 -12.38 2.11
C LEU A 93 20.99 -12.60 3.42
N GLY A 94 20.33 -12.49 4.58
CA GLY A 94 20.93 -12.78 5.87
C GLY A 94 21.42 -14.22 5.97
N GLN A 95 20.61 -15.18 5.50
CA GLN A 95 20.99 -16.59 5.47
C GLN A 95 22.15 -16.84 4.49
N ASP A 96 22.09 -16.28 3.28
CA ASP A 96 23.14 -16.43 2.26
C ASP A 96 24.50 -15.93 2.78
N VAL A 97 24.52 -14.81 3.51
CA VAL A 97 25.74 -14.28 4.13
C VAL A 97 26.26 -15.21 5.21
N LEU A 98 25.39 -15.71 6.10
CA LEU A 98 25.79 -16.65 7.16
C LEU A 98 26.37 -17.93 6.58
N ASP A 99 25.71 -18.51 5.58
CA ASP A 99 26.16 -19.72 4.89
C ASP A 99 27.50 -19.49 4.17
N GLY A 100 27.65 -18.34 3.50
CA GLY A 100 28.89 -17.95 2.83
C GLY A 100 30.06 -17.77 3.80
N VAL A 101 29.83 -17.14 4.96
CA VAL A 101 30.86 -16.96 6.00
C VAL A 101 31.27 -18.31 6.60
N LYS A 102 30.30 -19.17 6.92
CA LYS A 102 30.57 -20.51 7.44
C LYS A 102 31.39 -21.33 6.45
N TYR A 103 30.97 -21.36 5.18
CA TYR A 103 31.69 -22.05 4.12
C TYR A 103 33.12 -21.50 3.96
N GLY A 104 33.29 -20.18 3.91
CA GLY A 104 34.60 -19.54 3.77
C GLY A 104 35.54 -19.88 4.93
N PHE A 105 35.01 -19.91 6.15
CA PHE A 105 35.76 -20.29 7.35
C PHE A 105 36.20 -21.77 7.31
N ASP A 106 35.27 -22.69 7.07
CA ASP A 106 35.56 -24.12 6.99
C ASP A 106 36.62 -24.42 5.91
N ASN A 107 36.47 -23.80 4.74
CA ASN A 107 37.44 -23.91 3.67
C ASN A 107 38.82 -23.34 4.05
N ALA A 108 38.89 -22.21 4.76
CA ALA A 108 40.17 -21.67 5.23
C ALA A 108 40.85 -22.59 6.26
N VAL A 109 40.08 -23.18 7.18
CA VAL A 109 40.56 -24.17 8.14
C VAL A 109 41.13 -25.40 7.43
N ASP A 110 40.43 -25.93 6.43
CA ASP A 110 40.89 -27.07 5.66
C ASP A 110 42.15 -26.76 4.85
N GLN A 111 42.23 -25.57 4.25
CA GLN A 111 43.45 -25.10 3.60
C GLN A 111 44.63 -25.03 4.58
N LEU A 112 44.42 -24.53 5.80
CA LEU A 112 45.46 -24.46 6.83
C LEU A 112 45.97 -25.84 7.24
N LYS A 113 45.07 -26.84 7.37
CA LYS A 113 45.44 -28.24 7.65
C LYS A 113 46.31 -28.82 6.54
N ILE A 114 45.99 -28.54 5.28
CA ILE A 114 46.78 -29.00 4.12
C ILE A 114 48.16 -28.35 4.08
N LEU A 115 48.23 -27.03 4.32
CA LEU A 115 49.48 -26.28 4.27
C LEU A 115 50.42 -26.56 5.45
N ASN A 116 49.89 -27.09 6.56
CA ASN A 116 50.67 -27.41 7.76
C ASN A 116 50.55 -28.90 8.13
N PRO A 117 51.02 -29.83 7.28
CA PRO A 117 50.76 -31.26 7.43
C PRO A 117 51.41 -31.90 8.67
N THR A 118 52.38 -31.23 9.28
CA THR A 118 53.07 -31.70 10.50
C THR A 118 52.50 -31.09 11.78
N ALA A 119 51.55 -30.16 11.68
CA ALA A 119 50.93 -29.50 12.82
C ALA A 119 49.47 -29.94 12.92
N GLU A 120 49.07 -30.46 14.07
CA GLU A 120 47.66 -30.75 14.35
C GLU A 120 46.95 -29.48 14.82
N LEU A 121 46.01 -28.99 14.01
CA LEU A 121 45.22 -27.80 14.34
C LEU A 121 44.02 -28.20 15.19
N ASN A 122 43.99 -27.75 16.45
CA ASN A 122 42.79 -27.85 17.28
C ASN A 122 41.81 -26.73 16.90
N THR A 123 40.61 -27.12 16.46
CA THR A 123 39.52 -26.21 16.10
C THR A 123 38.42 -26.14 17.17
N GLU A 124 38.56 -26.88 18.27
CA GLU A 124 37.61 -26.87 19.37
C GLU A 124 37.55 -25.48 20.03
N GLY A 125 36.34 -25.01 20.28
CA GLY A 125 36.09 -23.70 20.88
C GLY A 125 36.21 -22.50 19.94
N LEU A 126 36.49 -22.71 18.65
CA LEU A 126 36.38 -21.66 17.64
C LEU A 126 34.92 -21.18 17.53
N SER A 127 34.76 -19.87 17.42
CA SER A 127 33.45 -19.23 17.28
C SER A 127 33.65 -17.85 16.66
N MET A 128 32.70 -17.44 15.82
CA MET A 128 32.65 -16.09 15.24
C MET A 128 32.51 -15.00 16.32
N LEU A 129 31.94 -15.35 17.47
CA LEU A 129 31.70 -14.44 18.60
C LEU A 129 32.88 -14.38 19.58
N LYS A 130 33.96 -15.11 19.32
CA LYS A 130 35.15 -15.15 20.19
C LYS A 130 36.36 -14.54 19.49
N ARG A 131 37.30 -14.00 20.28
CA ARG A 131 38.58 -13.49 19.77
C ARG A 131 39.75 -13.93 20.63
N VAL A 132 40.96 -13.83 20.07
CA VAL A 132 42.20 -14.07 20.83
C VAL A 132 42.61 -12.79 21.56
N LYS A 133 42.80 -12.88 22.88
CA LYS A 133 43.41 -11.82 23.71
C LYS A 133 44.42 -12.47 24.65
N ASN A 134 45.67 -11.99 24.63
CA ASN A 134 46.76 -12.53 25.44
C ASN A 134 46.96 -14.05 25.28
N GLY A 135 46.79 -14.58 24.06
CA GLY A 135 46.92 -16.01 23.75
C GLY A 135 45.75 -16.89 24.21
N GLN A 136 44.66 -16.30 24.73
CA GLN A 136 43.46 -17.03 25.11
C GLN A 136 42.28 -16.65 24.22
N ILE A 137 41.42 -17.63 23.92
CA ILE A 137 40.14 -17.40 23.26
C ILE A 137 39.15 -16.90 24.31
N ILE A 138 38.60 -15.70 24.09
CA ILE A 138 37.64 -15.06 25.00
C ILE A 138 36.40 -14.60 24.23
N ILE A 139 35.27 -14.51 24.93
CA ILE A 139 34.06 -13.83 24.44
C ILE A 139 34.26 -12.33 24.71
N PRO A 140 34.29 -11.45 23.69
CA PRO A 140 34.28 -10.01 23.89
C PRO A 140 32.98 -9.58 24.58
N PRO A 141 33.03 -8.59 25.50
CA PRO A 141 31.83 -8.10 26.20
C PRO A 141 30.68 -7.71 25.26
N GLU A 142 31.02 -7.15 24.09
CA GLU A 142 30.06 -6.76 23.05
C GLU A 142 29.27 -7.92 22.43
N TYR A 143 29.72 -9.18 22.59
CA TYR A 143 29.05 -10.37 22.08
C TYR A 143 28.49 -11.28 23.19
N ALA A 144 28.61 -10.90 24.46
CA ALA A 144 28.19 -11.77 25.57
C ALA A 144 26.71 -12.18 25.47
N GLN A 145 25.83 -11.22 25.16
CA GLN A 145 24.38 -11.48 25.02
C GLN A 145 24.05 -12.38 23.83
N MET A 146 24.76 -12.21 22.71
CA MET A 146 24.52 -13.04 21.51
C MET A 146 24.92 -14.49 21.72
N VAL A 147 25.93 -14.76 22.56
CA VAL A 147 26.31 -16.13 22.93
C VAL A 147 25.25 -16.77 23.83
N GLU A 148 24.67 -16.00 24.75
CA GLU A 148 23.57 -16.49 25.60
C GLU A 148 22.33 -16.85 24.74
N ASP A 149 21.99 -15.98 23.78
CA ASP A 149 20.87 -16.23 22.85
C ASP A 149 21.11 -17.44 21.93
N GLU A 150 22.36 -17.72 21.50
CA GLU A 150 22.71 -18.91 20.70
C GLU A 150 22.66 -20.23 21.50
N GLU A 151 22.84 -20.19 22.82
CA GLU A 151 22.81 -21.39 23.69
C GLU A 151 21.37 -21.78 24.11
N ASP A 152 20.41 -20.86 23.99
CA ASP A 152 19.00 -21.03 24.37
C ASP A 152 18.09 -21.50 23.20
N GLU A 153 18.63 -21.69 21.98
CA GLU A 153 17.95 -22.30 20.81
C GLU A 153 18.29 -23.80 20.63
#